data_AF-A0A3D5USW9-F1
#
_entry.id   AF-A0A3D5USW9-F1
#
_cell.length_a   1.000
_cell.length_b   1.000
_cell.length_c   1.000
_cell.angle_alpha   90.00
_cell.angle_beta   90.00
_cell.angle_gamma   90.00
#
_symmetry.space_group_name_H-M   'P 1'
#
loop_
_entity.id
_entity.type
_entity.pdbx_description
1 polymer ?
#
loop_
_entity_poly.entity_id
_entity_poly.type
_entity_poly.pdbx_seq_one_letter_code
_entity_poly.pdbx_strand_id
1 'polypeptide(L)'
;LLEERRKKLAAEGLFAQERKRALPYLPEVIGVVTSPTGAVIRDILHRLQDRFPRRVLVWPVRVQGETSAAEVAAAIRGFNAMTPGGAMTPGGAMPRPDVLIVARGGGSIEDLWSFNEEVVVRAAAESEIPLISAVGHETDTTLIDFASDRRAP
;
A
#
# COMPACT_ATOMS: atom_id res chain seq x y z
N LEU A 1 3.71 -20.43 -11.81
CA LEU A 1 4.31 -19.11 -11.49
C LEU A 1 3.70 -18.44 -10.24
N LEU A 2 2.45 -17.96 -10.27
CA LEU A 2 1.85 -17.25 -9.13
C LEU A 2 1.74 -18.11 -7.86
N GLU A 3 1.23 -19.34 -7.99
CA GLU A 3 1.07 -20.25 -6.84
C GLU A 3 2.42 -20.68 -6.25
N GLU A 4 3.42 -20.93 -7.10
CA GLU A 4 4.79 -21.25 -6.66
C GLU A 4 5.40 -20.08 -5.89
N ARG A 5 5.24 -18.85 -6.40
CA ARG A 5 5.68 -17.62 -5.71
C ARG A 5 4.95 -17.46 -4.38
N ARG A 6 3.64 -17.70 -4.33
CA ARG A 6 2.86 -17.70 -3.08
C ARG A 6 3.42 -18.70 -2.08
N LYS A 7 3.67 -19.96 -2.50
CA LYS A 7 4.22 -21.01 -1.65
C LYS A 7 5.62 -20.65 -1.12
N LYS A 8 6.49 -20.14 -1.98
CA LYS A 8 7.84 -19.66 -1.60
C LYS A 8 7.76 -18.58 -0.52
N LEU A 9 7.02 -17.50 -0.78
CA LEU A 9 6.93 -16.35 0.14
C LEU A 9 6.16 -16.70 1.43
N ALA A 10 5.20 -17.62 1.36
CA ALA A 10 4.54 -18.17 2.55
C ALA A 10 5.51 -19.00 3.41
N ALA A 11 6.36 -19.82 2.79
CA ALA A 11 7.36 -20.62 3.50
C ALA A 11 8.43 -19.74 4.17
N GLU A 12 8.71 -18.56 3.63
CA GLU A 12 9.54 -17.53 4.27
C GLU A 12 8.80 -16.78 5.40
N GLY A 13 7.52 -17.08 5.63
CA GLY A 13 6.71 -16.47 6.68
C GLY A 13 6.21 -15.06 6.36
N LEU A 14 6.31 -14.58 5.11
CA LEU A 14 5.91 -13.21 4.74
C LEU A 14 4.41 -12.94 4.86
N PHE A 15 3.59 -14.00 4.97
CA PHE A 15 2.13 -13.91 5.14
C PHE A 15 1.66 -14.29 6.55
N ALA A 16 2.60 -14.49 7.49
CA ALA A 16 2.29 -14.90 8.85
C ALA A 16 1.42 -13.85 9.55
N GLN A 17 0.34 -14.29 10.20
CA GLN A 17 -0.62 -13.40 10.83
C GLN A 17 0.03 -12.62 11.99
N GLU A 18 1.02 -13.21 12.65
CA GLU A 18 1.75 -12.65 13.78
C GLU A 18 2.67 -11.48 13.38
N ARG A 19 3.01 -11.36 12.08
CA ARG A 19 3.77 -10.23 11.54
C ARG A 19 2.89 -9.02 11.27
N LYS A 20 1.57 -9.20 11.17
CA LYS A 20 0.66 -8.13 10.80
C LYS A 20 0.51 -7.13 11.94
N ARG A 21 0.64 -5.86 11.60
CA ARG A 21 0.51 -4.72 12.50
C ARG A 21 -0.95 -4.33 12.64
N ALA A 22 -1.35 -3.98 13.86
CA ALA A 22 -2.68 -3.40 14.07
C ALA A 22 -2.77 -2.04 13.39
N LEU A 23 -3.89 -1.78 12.70
CA LEU A 23 -4.15 -0.45 12.15
C LEU A 23 -4.39 0.55 13.28
N PRO A 24 -3.85 1.78 13.17
CA PRO A 24 -4.17 2.83 14.12
C PRO A 24 -5.68 3.11 14.10
N TYR A 25 -6.27 3.27 15.27
CA TYR A 25 -7.69 3.64 15.39
C TYR A 25 -7.97 5.01 14.74
N LEU A 26 -6.99 5.93 14.82
CA LEU A 26 -7.15 7.35 14.49
C LEU A 26 -5.91 7.90 13.77
N PRO A 27 -5.59 7.50 12.52
CA PRO A 27 -4.40 7.98 11.82
C PRO A 27 -4.50 9.48 11.53
N GLU A 28 -3.49 10.28 11.87
CA GLU A 28 -3.40 11.70 11.52
C GLU A 28 -3.00 11.88 10.06
N VAL A 29 -2.06 11.05 9.59
CA VAL A 29 -1.47 11.11 8.27
C VAL A 29 -1.64 9.77 7.56
N ILE A 30 -2.26 9.81 6.38
CA ILE A 30 -2.47 8.64 5.52
C ILE A 30 -1.56 8.77 4.29
N GLY A 31 -0.69 7.77 4.07
CA GLY A 31 0.14 7.67 2.88
C GLY A 31 -0.60 6.86 1.81
N VAL A 32 -0.67 7.35 0.58
CA VAL A 32 -1.34 6.66 -0.53
C VAL A 32 -0.35 6.46 -1.67
N VAL A 33 -0.10 5.20 -2.02
CA VAL A 33 0.73 4.79 -3.16
C VAL A 33 -0.21 4.40 -4.31
N THR A 34 -0.34 5.27 -5.31
CA THR A 34 -1.25 5.05 -6.44
C THR A 34 -0.93 5.98 -7.62
N SER A 35 -1.67 5.81 -8.73
CA SER A 35 -1.58 6.70 -9.89
C SER A 35 -2.29 8.04 -9.62
N PRO A 36 -1.69 9.19 -9.98
CA PRO A 36 -2.27 10.51 -9.71
C PRO A 36 -3.48 10.85 -10.59
N THR A 37 -3.72 10.13 -11.68
CA THR A 37 -4.77 10.47 -12.68
C THR A 37 -6.01 9.57 -12.64
N GLY A 38 -5.99 8.50 -11.83
CA GLY A 38 -7.03 7.48 -11.77
C GLY A 38 -8.29 7.87 -10.97
N ALA A 39 -9.38 7.13 -11.18
CA ALA A 39 -10.59 7.26 -10.36
C ALA A 39 -10.34 6.89 -8.90
N VAL A 40 -9.48 5.89 -8.66
CA VAL A 40 -9.20 5.38 -7.31
C VAL A 40 -8.68 6.45 -6.34
N ILE A 41 -7.72 7.28 -6.75
CA ILE A 41 -7.25 8.35 -5.87
C ILE A 41 -8.36 9.36 -5.57
N ARG A 42 -9.19 9.69 -6.56
CA ARG A 42 -10.34 10.58 -6.35
C ARG A 42 -11.31 9.93 -5.36
N ASP A 43 -11.65 8.66 -5.52
CA ASP A 43 -12.59 7.97 -4.63
C ASP A 43 -12.06 7.89 -3.20
N ILE A 44 -10.76 7.63 -3.01
CA ILE A 44 -10.10 7.64 -1.69
C ILE A 44 -10.22 9.03 -1.07
N LEU A 45 -9.85 10.08 -1.80
CA LEU A 45 -9.89 11.45 -1.29
C LEU A 45 -11.32 11.88 -0.95
N HIS A 46 -12.30 11.60 -1.81
CA HIS A 46 -13.71 11.93 -1.55
C HIS A 46 -14.25 11.19 -0.32
N ARG A 47 -13.97 9.88 -0.17
CA ARG A 47 -14.44 9.10 0.99
C ARG A 47 -13.78 9.55 2.30
N LEU A 48 -12.49 9.89 2.26
CA LEU A 48 -11.81 10.46 3.43
C LEU A 48 -12.41 11.82 3.77
N GLN A 49 -12.63 12.69 2.80
CA GLN A 49 -13.21 14.01 3.05
C GLN A 49 -14.65 13.94 3.60
N ASP A 50 -15.46 12.99 3.13
CA ASP A 50 -16.86 12.82 3.55
C ASP A 50 -16.99 12.18 4.94
N ARG A 51 -16.23 11.11 5.21
CA ARG A 51 -16.36 10.35 6.45
C ARG A 51 -15.42 10.81 7.56
N PHE A 52 -14.18 11.15 7.18
CA PHE A 52 -13.11 11.36 8.14
C PHE A 52 -11.93 12.16 7.57
N PRO A 53 -12.05 13.50 7.53
CA PRO A 53 -11.01 14.35 6.96
C PRO A 53 -9.66 14.12 7.64
N ARG A 54 -8.65 13.74 6.86
CA ARG A 54 -7.26 13.52 7.30
C ARG A 54 -6.26 14.07 6.30
N ARG A 55 -5.04 14.28 6.77
CA ARG A 55 -3.93 14.67 5.90
C ARG A 55 -3.55 13.47 5.05
N VAL A 56 -3.58 13.64 3.73
CA VAL A 56 -3.20 12.60 2.77
C VAL A 56 -1.90 12.97 2.07
N LEU A 57 -0.94 12.06 2.10
CA LEU A 57 0.31 12.17 1.35
C LEU A 57 0.26 11.19 0.19
N VAL A 58 0.24 11.70 -1.04
CA VAL A 58 0.22 10.85 -2.23
C VAL A 58 1.65 10.66 -2.73
N TRP A 59 2.09 9.41 -2.84
CA TRP A 59 3.28 9.06 -3.60
C TRP A 59 2.84 8.55 -4.98
N PRO A 60 3.00 9.37 -6.03
CA PRO A 60 2.55 8.99 -7.36
C PRO A 60 3.43 7.88 -7.92
N VAL A 61 2.81 6.80 -8.37
CA VAL A 61 3.46 5.67 -9.03
C VAL A 61 2.66 5.20 -10.23
N ARG A 62 3.32 4.54 -11.18
CA ARG A 62 2.63 3.68 -12.12
C ARG A 62 2.07 2.47 -11.36
N VAL A 63 0.86 2.08 -11.71
CA VAL A 63 0.12 0.97 -11.06
C VAL A 63 -0.14 -0.20 -12.01
N GLN A 64 0.46 -0.16 -13.20
CA GLN A 64 0.46 -1.22 -14.21
C GLN A 64 1.69 -1.06 -15.12
N GLY A 65 2.04 -2.12 -15.84
CA GLY A 65 3.19 -2.15 -16.73
C GLY A 65 4.50 -2.53 -16.03
N GLU A 66 5.58 -2.58 -16.80
CA GLU A 66 6.84 -3.23 -16.42
C GLU A 66 7.54 -2.57 -15.23
N THR A 67 7.48 -1.23 -15.11
CA THR A 67 8.17 -0.49 -14.04
C THR A 67 7.34 -0.36 -12.76
N SER A 68 6.05 -0.68 -12.81
CA SER A 68 5.09 -0.46 -11.72
C SER A 68 5.50 -1.16 -10.42
N ALA A 69 5.96 -2.40 -10.49
CA ALA A 69 6.36 -3.15 -9.30
C ALA A 69 7.54 -2.49 -8.55
N ALA A 70 8.54 -2.01 -9.29
CA ALA A 70 9.69 -1.34 -8.71
C ALA A 70 9.30 0.02 -8.09
N GLU A 71 8.44 0.78 -8.76
CA GLU A 71 7.94 2.08 -8.27
C GLU A 71 7.10 1.93 -7.00
N VAL A 72 6.15 0.98 -6.97
CA VAL A 72 5.32 0.70 -5.78
C VAL A 72 6.22 0.31 -4.60
N ALA A 73 7.17 -0.60 -4.81
CA ALA A 73 8.07 -1.03 -3.75
C ALA A 73 9.00 0.11 -3.26
N ALA A 74 9.47 0.96 -4.18
CA ALA A 74 10.25 2.14 -3.83
C ALA A 74 9.43 3.16 -3.03
N ALA A 75 8.15 3.36 -3.37
CA ALA A 75 7.26 4.26 -2.63
C ALA A 75 6.96 3.77 -1.22
N ILE A 76 6.69 2.46 -1.04
CA ILE A 76 6.51 1.86 0.29
C ILE A 76 7.77 2.08 1.15
N ARG A 77 8.95 1.75 0.60
CA ARG A 77 10.23 1.98 1.31
C ARG A 77 10.50 3.46 1.56
N GLY A 78 10.15 4.32 0.61
CA GLY A 78 10.30 5.76 0.71
C GLY A 78 9.51 6.35 1.87
N PHE A 79 8.24 5.95 2.04
CA PHE A 79 7.45 6.34 3.21
C PHE A 79 8.05 5.81 4.51
N ASN A 80 8.51 4.56 4.54
CA ASN A 80 9.14 3.98 5.73
C ASN A 80 10.43 4.71 6.15
N ALA A 81 11.17 5.27 5.18
CA ALA A 81 12.39 6.04 5.41
C ALA A 81 12.13 7.49 5.89
N MET A 82 10.88 7.96 5.90
CA MET A 82 10.55 9.29 6.41
C MET A 82 10.71 9.36 7.93
N THR A 83 11.11 10.52 8.42
CA THR A 83 11.25 10.75 9.86
C THR A 83 9.89 10.66 10.57
N PRO A 84 9.77 9.85 11.63
CA PRO A 84 8.55 9.82 12.45
C PRO A 84 8.20 11.21 12.99
N GLY A 85 6.93 11.58 12.90
CA GLY A 85 6.41 12.86 13.39
C GLY A 85 4.90 12.94 13.15
N GLY A 86 4.19 13.74 13.96
CA GLY A 86 2.74 13.95 13.80
C GLY A 86 2.41 15.07 12.82
N ALA A 87 1.13 15.44 12.72
CA ALA A 87 0.69 16.52 11.83
C ALA A 87 1.42 17.87 12.07
N MET A 88 2.03 18.05 13.25
CA MET A 88 2.77 19.22 13.70
C MET A 88 4.30 19.04 13.72
N THR A 89 4.88 18.32 12.74
CA THR A 89 6.34 18.21 12.60
C THR A 89 7.00 19.60 12.45
N PRO A 90 7.93 20.00 13.34
CA PRO A 90 8.65 21.26 13.23
C PRO A 90 9.49 21.35 11.95
N GLY A 91 9.61 22.55 11.37
CA GLY A 91 10.53 22.81 10.26
C GLY A 91 10.00 22.46 8.85
N GLY A 92 8.71 22.18 8.69
CA GLY A 92 8.08 21.99 7.38
C GLY A 92 8.37 20.63 6.71
N ALA A 93 9.06 19.73 7.41
CA ALA A 93 9.25 18.36 6.94
C ALA A 93 7.92 17.61 6.86
N MET A 94 7.76 16.79 5.83
CA MET A 94 6.58 15.95 5.67
C MET A 94 6.60 14.85 6.74
N PRO A 95 5.53 14.67 7.54
CA PRO A 95 5.48 13.61 8.54
C PRO A 95 5.42 12.23 7.89
N ARG A 96 6.05 11.23 8.52
CA ARG A 96 5.85 9.82 8.15
C ARG A 96 4.38 9.45 8.33
N PRO A 97 3.74 8.74 7.38
CA PRO A 97 2.37 8.28 7.56
C PRO A 97 2.19 7.32 8.74
N ASP A 98 1.01 7.35 9.34
CA ASP A 98 0.57 6.39 10.36
C ASP A 98 0.07 5.09 9.75
N VAL A 99 -0.42 5.17 8.50
CA VAL A 99 -0.92 4.04 7.71
C VAL A 99 -0.64 4.29 6.23
N LEU A 100 -0.33 3.23 5.50
CA LEU A 100 -0.19 3.22 4.05
C LEU A 100 -1.41 2.58 3.39
N ILE A 101 -1.81 3.11 2.25
CA ILE A 101 -2.76 2.50 1.34
C ILE A 101 -2.07 2.33 -0.01
N VAL A 102 -1.87 1.09 -0.44
CA VAL A 102 -1.45 0.78 -1.81
C VAL A 102 -2.70 0.51 -2.62
N ALA A 103 -2.96 1.36 -3.61
CA ALA A 103 -4.27 1.37 -4.27
C ALA A 103 -4.18 1.29 -5.79
N ARG A 104 -5.01 0.41 -6.36
CA ARG A 104 -5.25 0.33 -7.80
C ARG A 104 -6.64 -0.23 -8.05
N GLY A 105 -7.31 0.26 -9.10
CA GLY A 105 -8.68 -0.16 -9.43
C GLY A 105 -8.75 -1.59 -9.96
N GLY A 106 -9.91 -2.00 -10.45
CA GLY A 106 -10.02 -3.24 -11.21
C GLY A 106 -9.33 -3.19 -12.57
N GLY A 107 -9.19 -4.37 -13.17
CA GLY A 107 -8.69 -4.58 -14.53
C GLY A 107 -8.19 -6.01 -14.68
N SER A 108 -7.45 -6.29 -15.76
CA SER A 108 -7.06 -7.67 -16.04
C SER A 108 -5.99 -8.18 -15.06
N ILE A 109 -5.76 -9.49 -15.05
CA ILE A 109 -4.71 -10.11 -14.23
C ILE A 109 -3.33 -9.54 -14.60
N GLU A 110 -3.12 -9.25 -15.89
CA GLU A 110 -1.90 -8.65 -16.41
C GLU A 110 -1.68 -7.23 -15.85
N ASP A 111 -2.75 -6.43 -15.77
CA ASP A 111 -2.65 -5.10 -15.18
C ASP A 111 -2.33 -5.16 -13.67
N LEU A 112 -2.85 -6.18 -12.98
CA LEU A 112 -2.64 -6.43 -11.55
C LEU A 112 -1.31 -7.12 -11.25
N TRP A 113 -0.59 -7.58 -12.27
CA TRP A 113 0.54 -8.48 -12.07
C TRP A 113 1.68 -7.85 -11.25
N SER A 114 1.85 -6.53 -11.33
CA SER A 114 2.86 -5.80 -10.54
C SER A 114 2.72 -6.03 -9.03
N PHE A 115 1.49 -6.25 -8.54
CA PHE A 115 1.20 -6.49 -7.12
C PHE A 115 1.45 -7.94 -6.69
N ASN A 116 1.73 -8.82 -7.65
CA ASN A 116 2.18 -10.19 -7.41
C ASN A 116 3.71 -10.32 -7.45
N GLU A 117 4.44 -9.26 -7.79
CA GLU A 117 5.90 -9.32 -7.89
C GLU A 117 6.56 -9.35 -6.51
N GLU A 118 7.61 -10.16 -6.39
CA GLU A 118 8.28 -10.44 -5.12
C GLU A 118 8.80 -9.16 -4.44
N VAL A 119 9.28 -8.20 -5.24
CA VAL A 119 9.78 -6.91 -4.74
C VAL A 119 8.70 -6.09 -4.01
N VAL A 120 7.45 -6.17 -4.47
CA VAL A 120 6.30 -5.47 -3.85
C VAL A 120 5.88 -6.19 -2.58
N VAL A 121 5.77 -7.52 -2.64
CA VAL A 121 5.38 -8.34 -1.49
C VAL A 121 6.37 -8.17 -0.34
N ARG A 122 7.67 -8.19 -0.63
CA ARG A 122 8.73 -7.96 0.37
C ARG A 122 8.66 -6.57 0.96
N ALA A 123 8.53 -5.53 0.11
CA ALA A 123 8.39 -4.16 0.59
C ALA A 123 7.19 -3.98 1.53
N ALA A 124 6.06 -4.63 1.23
CA ALA A 124 4.88 -4.61 2.09
C ALA A 124 5.12 -5.36 3.42
N ALA A 125 5.66 -6.58 3.37
CA ALA A 125 5.92 -7.41 4.55
C ALA A 125 7.04 -6.88 5.47
N GLU A 126 7.93 -6.03 4.94
CA GLU A 126 9.00 -5.33 5.66
C GLU A 126 8.56 -3.95 6.18
N SER A 127 7.37 -3.48 5.78
CA SER A 127 6.88 -2.15 6.17
C SER A 127 6.74 -2.04 7.69
N GLU A 128 7.28 -0.95 8.24
CA GLU A 128 7.09 -0.56 9.63
C GLU A 128 5.80 0.21 9.86
N ILE A 129 5.31 0.86 8.80
CA ILE A 129 4.01 1.53 8.77
C ILE A 129 2.95 0.49 8.40
N PRO A 130 1.85 0.36 9.16
CA PRO A 130 0.76 -0.53 8.81
C PRO A 130 0.25 -0.27 7.39
N LEU A 131 0.09 -1.32 6.58
CA LEU A 131 -0.22 -1.24 5.15
C LEU A 131 -1.57 -1.89 4.84
N ILE A 132 -2.41 -1.13 4.15
CA ILE A 132 -3.68 -1.58 3.57
C ILE A 132 -3.50 -1.80 2.08
N SER A 133 -3.83 -2.99 1.59
CA SER A 133 -3.94 -3.27 0.16
C SER A 133 -5.36 -2.97 -0.32
N ALA A 134 -5.49 -2.08 -1.29
CA ALA A 134 -6.74 -1.71 -1.95
C ALA A 134 -6.59 -1.91 -3.48
N VAL A 135 -6.29 -3.14 -3.88
CA VAL A 135 -5.91 -3.51 -5.24
C VAL A 135 -6.98 -4.43 -5.84
N GLY A 136 -7.57 -4.01 -6.95
CA GLY A 136 -8.61 -4.79 -7.64
C GLY A 136 -9.97 -4.74 -6.93
N HIS A 137 -10.87 -5.64 -7.32
CA HIS A 137 -12.18 -5.84 -6.67
C HIS A 137 -12.16 -7.03 -5.71
N GLU A 138 -13.30 -7.31 -5.09
CA GLU A 138 -13.47 -8.42 -4.13
C GLU A 138 -12.92 -9.77 -4.64
N THR A 139 -13.09 -10.08 -5.93
CA THR A 139 -12.60 -11.31 -6.57
C THR A 139 -11.11 -11.31 -6.90
N ASP A 140 -10.50 -10.13 -6.97
CA ASP A 140 -9.13 -9.95 -7.40
C ASP A 140 -8.21 -10.06 -6.17
N THR A 141 -7.59 -11.22 -5.98
CA THR A 141 -6.62 -11.44 -4.90
C THR A 141 -5.21 -11.51 -5.45
N THR A 142 -4.34 -10.69 -4.91
CA THR A 142 -2.93 -10.54 -5.28
C THR A 142 -2.00 -10.89 -4.12
N LEU A 143 -0.70 -11.09 -4.38
CA LEU A 143 0.24 -11.47 -3.31
C LEU A 143 0.45 -10.37 -2.27
N ILE A 144 0.35 -9.09 -2.66
CA ILE A 144 0.42 -7.98 -1.71
C ILE A 144 -0.73 -8.04 -0.68
N ASP A 145 -1.91 -8.57 -1.04
CA ASP A 145 -3.04 -8.71 -0.11
C ASP A 145 -2.68 -9.62 1.08
N PHE A 146 -1.92 -10.67 0.82
CA PHE A 146 -1.48 -11.60 1.86
C PHE A 146 -0.38 -10.99 2.76
N ALA A 147 0.51 -10.18 2.20
CA ALA A 147 1.57 -9.48 2.93
C ALA A 147 1.09 -8.23 3.67
N SER A 148 0.00 -7.62 3.22
CA SER A 148 -0.60 -6.45 3.87
C SER A 148 -1.21 -6.79 5.23
N ASP A 149 -1.24 -5.78 6.10
CA ASP A 149 -1.87 -5.90 7.41
C ASP A 149 -3.39 -6.02 7.29
N ARG A 150 -3.96 -5.38 6.26
CA ARG A 150 -5.37 -5.47 5.93
C ARG A 150 -5.63 -5.35 4.44
N ARG A 151 -6.55 -6.17 3.93
CA ARG A 151 -7.14 -5.99 2.60
C ARG A 151 -8.38 -5.11 2.70
N ALA A 152 -8.52 -4.16 1.79
CA ALA A 152 -9.72 -3.37 1.57
C ALA A 152 -10.26 -3.69 0.16
N PRO A 153 -11.42 -4.38 0.05
CA PRO A 153 -12.06 -4.64 -1.24
C PRO A 153 -12.71 -3.39 -1.85
#